data_AF-K9CEC8-F1
#
_entry.id   AF-K9CEC8-F1
#
_cell.length_a   1.000
_cell.length_b   1.000
_cell.length_c   1.000
_cell.angle_alpha   90.00
_cell.angle_beta   90.00
_cell.angle_gamma   90.00
#
_symmetry.space_group_name_H-M   'P 1'
#
loop_
_entity.id
_entity.type
_entity.pdbx_description
1 polymer ?
#
loop_
_entity_poly.entity_id
_entity_poly.type
_entity_poly.pdbx_seq_one_letter_code
_entity_poly.pdbx_strand_id
1 'polypeptide(L)'
;MGQKVNPHGIRLGIVKDWDARWYADKDFAQNLHEDIKIRDYLKKSLQTAGVPRVETERSKNRLKLTIHTAKPGMVIGRGGSGIEQIKVGLKGLTDKRVDINIAEIKQPDLDATLVAENIAAQLERRIAFRRAMKQAVGRTMRLGAKGIKIAVSGRLGGAEIARRESYREGSIPLHTLRADIDYGTAEAHTTYGRIGIKVWIFKGEVLPDKKQQPKAAKERSEA
;
A
#
# COMPACT_ATOMS: atom_id res chain seq x y z
N MET A 1 -18.00 6.19 -16.11
CA MET A 1 -18.75 5.25 -15.26
C MET A 1 -17.87 4.71 -14.13
N GLY A 2 -18.10 5.18 -12.91
CA GLY A 2 -17.39 4.84 -11.68
C GLY A 2 -18.24 4.06 -10.68
N GLN A 3 -19.05 3.11 -11.15
CA GLN A 3 -20.03 2.37 -10.34
C GLN A 3 -19.42 1.25 -9.47
N LYS A 4 -18.09 1.20 -9.30
CA LYS A 4 -17.41 0.12 -8.55
C LYS A 4 -16.87 0.65 -7.23
N VAL A 5 -17.25 -0.02 -6.14
CA VAL A 5 -16.77 0.28 -4.79
C VAL A 5 -15.28 -0.05 -4.66
N ASN A 6 -14.56 0.72 -3.82
CA ASN A 6 -13.16 0.44 -3.52
C ASN A 6 -13.04 -0.92 -2.81
N PRO A 7 -12.27 -1.89 -3.36
CA PRO A 7 -12.11 -3.21 -2.75
C PRO A 7 -11.51 -3.19 -1.34
N HIS A 8 -10.65 -2.22 -1.04
CA HIS A 8 -10.06 -2.04 0.28
C HIS A 8 -11.11 -1.54 1.28
N GLY A 9 -11.87 -0.50 0.89
CA GLY A 9 -12.87 0.12 1.76
C GLY A 9 -14.01 -0.82 2.18
N ILE A 10 -14.52 -1.64 1.26
CA ILE A 10 -15.61 -2.60 1.59
C ILE A 10 -15.15 -3.76 2.49
N ARG A 11 -13.83 -4.00 2.61
CA ARG A 11 -13.24 -5.10 3.39
C ARG A 11 -12.69 -4.64 4.74
N LEU A 12 -12.80 -3.35 5.04
CA LEU A 12 -12.29 -2.76 6.25
C LEU A 12 -13.12 -3.27 7.45
N GLY A 13 -12.43 -3.76 8.48
CA GLY A 13 -13.06 -4.40 9.65
C GLY A 13 -13.46 -5.88 9.45
N ILE A 14 -13.25 -6.45 8.26
CA ILE A 14 -13.51 -7.87 7.97
C ILE A 14 -12.20 -8.61 7.70
N VAL A 15 -11.48 -8.19 6.66
CA VAL A 15 -10.20 -8.79 6.24
C VAL A 15 -9.06 -7.78 6.28
N LYS A 16 -9.37 -6.49 6.04
CA LYS A 16 -8.40 -5.39 6.08
C LYS A 16 -8.56 -4.58 7.36
N ASP A 17 -7.44 -4.09 7.84
CA ASP A 17 -7.35 -3.24 9.03
C ASP A 17 -7.05 -1.78 8.63
N TRP A 18 -7.22 -0.87 9.58
CA TRP A 18 -6.98 0.56 9.40
C TRP A 18 -5.48 0.88 9.31
N ASP A 19 -5.16 1.88 8.46
CA ASP A 19 -3.83 2.47 8.36
C ASP A 19 -3.55 3.48 9.47
N ALA A 20 -4.57 4.18 9.97
CA ALA A 20 -4.46 5.05 11.14
C ALA A 20 -5.23 4.43 12.30
N ARG A 21 -4.54 4.15 13.41
CA ARG A 21 -5.11 3.56 14.62
C ARG A 21 -4.91 4.50 15.79
N TRP A 22 -5.86 5.40 15.96
CA TRP A 22 -5.89 6.33 17.09
C TRP A 22 -7.29 6.88 17.30
N TYR A 23 -7.50 7.44 18.49
CA TYR A 23 -8.76 8.03 18.90
C TYR A 23 -8.53 9.48 19.33
N ALA A 24 -9.44 10.37 18.95
CA ALA A 24 -9.49 11.74 19.44
C ALA A 24 -10.94 12.22 19.44
N ASP A 25 -11.31 13.01 20.45
CA ASP A 25 -12.62 13.68 20.52
C ASP A 25 -12.59 14.98 19.70
N LYS A 26 -12.44 16.13 20.38
CA LYS A 26 -12.52 17.46 19.77
C LYS A 26 -11.36 17.76 18.79
N ASP A 27 -10.19 17.19 19.03
CA ASP A 27 -8.98 17.47 18.24
C ASP A 27 -8.86 16.59 16.98
N PHE A 28 -9.91 15.83 16.62
CA PHE A 28 -9.87 14.89 15.49
C PHE A 28 -9.48 15.57 14.17
N ALA A 29 -10.12 16.71 13.85
CA ALA A 29 -9.89 17.41 12.58
C ALA A 29 -8.43 17.88 12.46
N GLN A 30 -7.89 18.51 13.50
CA GLN A 30 -6.50 18.97 13.51
C GLN A 30 -5.51 17.81 13.37
N ASN A 31 -5.74 16.72 14.12
CA ASN A 31 -4.93 15.51 14.05
C ASN A 31 -4.98 14.85 12.65
N LEU A 32 -6.14 14.85 12.01
CA LEU A 32 -6.30 14.29 10.66
C LEU A 32 -5.56 15.12 9.60
N HIS A 33 -5.66 16.46 9.66
CA HIS A 33 -4.93 17.33 8.74
C HIS A 33 -3.42 17.17 8.86
N GLU A 34 -2.94 17.01 10.09
CA GLU A 34 -1.54 16.72 10.38
C GLU A 34 -1.13 15.36 9.77
N ASP A 35 -1.91 14.30 9.96
CA ASP A 35 -1.63 12.97 9.37
C ASP A 35 -1.58 13.00 7.84
N ILE A 36 -2.49 13.73 7.19
CA ILE A 36 -2.48 13.87 5.72
C ILE A 36 -1.17 14.53 5.26
N LYS A 37 -0.76 15.63 5.90
CA LYS A 37 0.50 16.33 5.57
C LYS A 37 1.71 15.43 5.77
N ILE A 38 1.75 14.65 6.86
CA ILE A 38 2.83 13.70 7.14
C ILE A 38 2.90 12.63 6.05
N ARG A 39 1.76 12.05 5.66
CA ARG A 39 1.71 11.03 4.60
C ARG A 39 2.16 11.58 3.25
N ASP A 40 1.72 12.78 2.89
CA ASP A 40 2.13 13.44 1.64
C ASP A 40 3.62 13.75 1.63
N TYR A 41 4.17 14.23 2.76
CA TYR A 41 5.60 14.46 2.93
C TYR A 41 6.40 13.17 2.78
N LEU A 42 6.03 12.11 3.51
CA LEU A 42 6.71 10.83 3.43
C LEU A 42 6.65 10.21 2.04
N LYS A 43 5.49 10.30 1.37
CA LYS A 43 5.34 9.76 0.00
C LYS A 43 6.23 10.48 -1.01
N LYS A 44 6.40 11.81 -0.88
CA LYS A 44 7.29 12.59 -1.74
C LYS A 44 8.77 12.31 -1.43
N SER A 45 9.15 12.35 -0.16
CA SER A 45 10.54 12.20 0.27
C SER A 45 11.07 10.77 0.06
N LEU A 46 10.20 9.75 0.16
CA LEU A 46 10.56 8.33 0.08
C LEU A 46 10.12 7.66 -1.22
N GLN A 47 9.85 8.43 -2.29
CA GLN A 47 9.41 7.89 -3.58
C GLN A 47 10.38 6.82 -4.12
N THR A 48 11.70 7.03 -3.95
CA THR A 48 12.73 6.09 -4.40
C THR A 48 12.76 4.79 -3.59
N ALA A 49 12.31 4.82 -2.34
CA ALA A 49 12.31 3.66 -1.46
C ALA A 49 11.10 2.74 -1.68
N GLY A 50 10.02 3.24 -2.31
CA GLY A 50 8.78 2.49 -2.53
C GLY A 50 8.07 2.22 -1.20
N VAL A 51 7.13 3.11 -0.84
CA VAL A 51 6.39 3.06 0.44
C VAL A 51 4.91 2.87 0.12
N PRO A 52 4.39 1.63 0.11
CA PRO A 52 3.00 1.39 -0.24
C PRO A 52 2.04 1.73 0.90
N ARG A 53 2.50 1.64 2.15
CA ARG A 53 1.66 1.81 3.34
C ARG A 53 2.43 2.51 4.46
N VAL A 54 1.77 3.46 5.09
CA VAL A 54 2.25 4.13 6.31
C VAL A 54 1.20 3.93 7.38
N GLU A 55 1.56 3.21 8.43
CA GLU A 55 0.71 3.05 9.60
C GLU A 55 0.99 4.14 10.62
N THR A 56 -0.08 4.71 11.16
CA THR A 56 0.00 5.83 12.09
C THR A 56 -0.70 5.46 13.39
N GLU A 57 0.05 5.40 14.47
CA GLU A 57 -0.44 5.22 15.83
C GLU A 57 -0.19 6.51 16.60
N ARG A 58 -1.24 7.10 17.17
CA ARG A 58 -1.13 8.33 17.99
C ARG A 58 -1.48 8.03 19.44
N SER A 59 -0.65 8.55 20.33
CA SER A 59 -0.92 8.73 21.75
C SER A 59 -0.85 10.23 22.08
N LYS A 60 -1.25 10.66 23.28
CA LYS A 60 -1.36 12.08 23.65
C LYS A 60 -0.16 12.95 23.19
N ASN A 61 1.07 12.53 23.51
CA ASN A 61 2.29 13.29 23.17
C ASN A 61 3.24 12.54 22.22
N ARG A 62 2.84 11.39 21.69
CA ARG A 62 3.72 10.52 20.90
C ARG A 62 3.04 10.06 19.62
N LEU A 63 3.74 10.24 18.52
CA LEU A 63 3.35 9.77 17.20
C LEU A 63 4.28 8.63 16.81
N LYS A 64 3.74 7.43 16.64
CA LYS A 64 4.48 6.27 16.16
C LYS A 64 4.10 6.02 14.70
N LEU A 65 5.08 6.10 13.83
CA LEU A 65 4.94 5.89 12.39
C LEU A 65 5.62 4.57 12.02
N THR A 66 4.86 3.62 11.50
CA THR A 66 5.42 2.39 10.94
C THR A 66 5.37 2.49 9.43
N ILE A 67 6.54 2.66 8.82
CA ILE A 67 6.70 2.81 7.37
C ILE A 67 6.98 1.43 6.80
N HIS A 68 6.05 0.91 5.99
CA HIS A 68 6.25 -0.32 5.24
C HIS A 68 7.00 0.03 3.95
N THR A 69 8.12 -0.62 3.68
CA THR A 69 8.97 -0.29 2.53
C THR A 69 9.50 -1.54 1.84
N ALA A 70 9.64 -1.48 0.51
CA ALA A 70 10.30 -2.52 -0.29
C ALA A 70 11.83 -2.49 -0.15
N LYS A 71 12.40 -1.33 0.20
CA LYS A 71 13.85 -1.11 0.26
C LYS A 71 14.23 -0.40 1.57
N PRO A 72 14.29 -1.13 2.69
CA PRO A 72 14.59 -0.53 4.00
C PRO A 72 15.93 0.20 4.03
N GLY A 73 16.96 -0.31 3.32
CA GLY A 73 18.27 0.32 3.27
C GLY A 73 18.27 1.74 2.70
N MET A 74 17.37 2.05 1.77
CA MET A 74 17.23 3.41 1.21
C MET A 74 16.60 4.38 2.21
N VAL A 75 15.72 3.89 3.10
CA VAL A 75 15.05 4.71 4.13
C VAL A 75 15.98 4.97 5.31
N ILE A 76 16.79 3.98 5.70
CA ILE A 76 17.75 4.10 6.80
C ILE A 76 18.92 5.03 6.40
N GLY A 77 19.40 4.91 5.15
CA GLY A 77 20.57 5.65 4.67
C GLY A 77 21.88 5.15 5.28
N ARG A 78 22.99 5.87 5.02
CA ARG A 78 24.30 5.52 5.59
C ARG A 78 24.31 5.89 7.08
N GLY A 79 24.50 4.90 7.95
CA GLY A 79 24.60 5.10 9.40
C GLY A 79 23.35 5.66 10.09
N GLY A 80 22.16 5.52 9.49
CA GLY A 80 20.91 6.04 10.06
C GLY A 80 20.58 7.50 9.72
N SER A 81 21.41 8.16 8.91
CA SER A 81 21.21 9.56 8.48
C SER A 81 19.85 9.83 7.83
N GLY A 82 19.27 8.86 7.12
CA GLY A 82 17.96 9.02 6.48
C GLY A 82 16.84 9.18 7.51
N ILE A 83 16.89 8.43 8.62
CA ILE A 83 15.89 8.52 9.70
C ILE A 83 15.98 9.88 10.40
N GLU A 84 17.20 10.37 10.63
CA GLU A 84 17.41 11.69 11.24
C GLU A 84 16.86 12.81 10.37
N GLN A 85 17.12 12.78 9.07
CA GLN A 85 16.58 13.77 8.13
C GLN A 85 15.05 13.77 8.09
N ILE A 86 14.43 12.58 8.08
CA ILE A 86 12.96 12.46 8.15
C ILE A 86 12.46 13.03 9.48
N LYS A 87 13.12 12.74 10.60
CA LYS A 87 12.74 13.23 11.92
C LYS A 87 12.83 14.76 12.01
N VAL A 88 13.86 15.37 11.42
CA VAL A 88 14.00 16.83 11.33
C VAL A 88 12.88 17.43 10.48
N GLY A 89 12.58 16.86 9.31
CA GLY A 89 11.48 17.34 8.47
C GLY A 89 10.10 17.21 9.13
N LEU A 90 9.87 16.14 9.89
CA LEU A 90 8.61 15.92 10.61
C LEU A 90 8.43 16.86 11.81
N LYS A 91 9.51 17.30 12.47
CA LYS A 91 9.44 18.33 13.52
C LYS A 91 8.85 19.65 13.03
N GLY A 92 9.02 19.98 11.74
CA GLY A 92 8.41 21.18 11.15
C GLY A 92 6.90 21.06 10.89
N LEU A 93 6.35 19.84 10.94
CA LEU A 93 4.94 19.56 10.67
C LEU A 93 4.16 19.21 11.95
N THR A 94 4.86 18.77 13.00
CA THR A 94 4.31 18.17 14.20
C THR A 94 5.12 18.57 15.44
N ASP A 95 4.44 19.04 16.48
CA ASP A 95 5.06 19.38 17.78
C ASP A 95 5.23 18.16 18.70
N LYS A 96 4.65 17.01 18.33
CA LYS A 96 4.70 15.75 19.09
C LYS A 96 6.02 15.00 18.88
N ARG A 97 6.38 14.16 19.85
CA ARG A 97 7.55 13.27 19.70
C ARG A 97 7.25 12.17 18.69
N VAL A 98 8.04 12.12 17.62
CA VAL A 98 7.88 11.14 16.54
C VAL A 98 8.84 9.96 16.74
N ASP A 99 8.30 8.76 16.80
CA ASP A 99 9.02 7.49 16.75
C ASP A 99 8.79 6.84 15.38
N ILE A 100 9.85 6.52 14.66
CA ILE A 100 9.80 5.96 13.31
C ILE A 100 10.25 4.51 13.37
N ASN A 101 9.36 3.61 12.95
CA ASN A 101 9.62 2.19 12.76
C ASN A 101 9.61 1.86 11.28
N ILE A 102 10.57 1.04 10.83
CA ILE A 102 10.65 0.61 9.44
C ILE A 102 10.30 -0.88 9.40
N ALA A 103 9.25 -1.21 8.64
CA ALA A 103 8.82 -2.57 8.39
C ALA A 103 9.19 -2.96 6.96
N GLU A 104 9.91 -4.07 6.80
CA GLU A 104 10.31 -4.58 5.50
C GLU A 104 9.19 -5.40 4.84
N ILE A 105 8.93 -5.11 3.57
CA ILE A 105 8.05 -5.91 2.72
C ILE A 105 8.90 -6.99 2.03
N LYS A 106 8.76 -8.23 2.49
CA LYS A 106 9.52 -9.38 1.98
C LYS A 106 9.32 -9.61 0.47
N GLN A 107 8.12 -9.35 -0.05
CA GLN A 107 7.74 -9.62 -1.44
C GLN A 107 7.04 -8.41 -2.07
N PRO A 108 7.81 -7.47 -2.66
CA PRO A 108 7.27 -6.25 -3.27
C PRO A 108 6.26 -6.48 -4.40
N ASP A 109 6.45 -7.53 -5.19
CA ASP A 109 5.62 -7.85 -6.36
C ASP A 109 4.23 -8.44 -5.99
N LEU A 110 3.98 -8.72 -4.71
CA LEU A 110 2.65 -9.08 -4.19
C LEU A 110 1.88 -7.88 -3.65
N ASP A 111 2.52 -6.72 -3.50
CA ASP A 111 1.85 -5.49 -3.05
C ASP A 111 1.29 -4.72 -4.25
N ALA A 112 0.00 -4.41 -4.22
CA ALA A 112 -0.67 -3.82 -5.38
C ALA A 112 -0.20 -2.40 -5.68
N THR A 113 0.18 -1.63 -4.66
CA THR A 113 0.64 -0.24 -4.81
C THR A 113 2.04 -0.21 -5.40
N LEU A 114 2.95 -1.06 -4.90
CA LEU A 114 4.31 -1.18 -5.45
C LEU A 114 4.31 -1.64 -6.90
N VAL A 115 3.46 -2.60 -7.25
CA VAL A 115 3.30 -3.05 -8.65
C VAL A 115 2.77 -1.92 -9.52
N ALA A 116 1.80 -1.12 -9.03
CA ALA A 116 1.27 0.03 -9.77
C ALA A 116 2.35 1.11 -10.01
N GLU A 117 3.13 1.45 -8.99
CA GLU A 117 4.24 2.42 -9.08
C GLU A 117 5.35 1.94 -10.03
N ASN A 118 5.66 0.64 -10.02
CA ASN A 118 6.64 0.06 -10.94
C ASN A 118 6.18 0.20 -12.40
N ILE A 119 4.90 -0.10 -12.68
CA ILE A 119 4.32 0.09 -14.01
C ILE A 119 4.33 1.57 -14.39
N ALA A 120 4.03 2.47 -13.46
CA ALA A 120 4.08 3.91 -13.70
C ALA A 120 5.47 4.36 -14.14
N ALA A 121 6.50 3.98 -13.39
CA ALA A 121 7.89 4.29 -13.71
C ALA A 121 8.33 3.70 -15.07
N GLN A 122 7.83 2.52 -15.44
CA GLN A 122 8.10 1.93 -16.76
C GLN A 122 7.44 2.71 -17.90
N LEU A 123 6.21 3.18 -17.71
CA LEU A 123 5.49 3.98 -18.70
C LEU A 123 6.10 5.37 -18.88
N GLU A 124 6.59 5.99 -17.80
CA GLU A 124 7.33 7.26 -17.85
C GLU A 124 8.64 7.12 -18.66
N ARG A 125 9.30 5.96 -18.56
CA ARG A 125 10.47 5.59 -19.37
C ARG A 125 10.12 5.19 -20.82
N ARG A 126 8.87 5.39 -21.26
CA ARG A 126 8.38 5.09 -22.61
C ARG A 126 8.48 3.61 -23.01
N ILE A 127 8.44 2.70 -22.03
CA ILE A 127 8.32 1.26 -22.31
C ILE A 127 6.90 0.97 -22.82
N ALA A 128 6.80 0.05 -23.78
CA ALA A 128 5.50 -0.38 -24.31
C ALA A 128 4.58 -0.88 -23.17
N PHE A 129 3.40 -0.25 -23.04
CA PHE A 129 2.48 -0.50 -21.93
C PHE A 129 2.02 -1.96 -21.85
N ARG A 130 1.82 -2.64 -22.98
CA ARG A 130 1.50 -4.08 -23.02
C ARG A 130 2.61 -4.95 -22.44
N ARG A 131 3.87 -4.61 -22.73
CA ARG A 131 5.04 -5.32 -22.20
C ARG A 131 5.13 -5.14 -20.69
N ALA A 132 5.02 -3.89 -20.22
CA ALA A 132 5.05 -3.57 -18.79
C ALA A 132 3.96 -4.34 -18.00
N MET A 133 2.73 -4.36 -18.52
CA MET A 133 1.63 -5.11 -17.90
C MET A 133 1.87 -6.62 -17.89
N LYS A 134 2.22 -7.22 -19.04
CA LYS A 134 2.43 -8.67 -19.12
C LYS A 134 3.59 -9.14 -18.23
N GLN A 135 4.64 -8.33 -18.13
CA GLN A 135 5.78 -8.57 -17.26
C GLN A 135 5.40 -8.49 -15.78
N ALA A 136 4.61 -7.49 -15.38
CA ALA A 136 4.12 -7.36 -14.01
C ALA A 136 3.22 -8.54 -13.62
N VAL A 137 2.27 -8.90 -14.49
CA VAL A 137 1.38 -10.06 -14.29
C VAL A 137 2.18 -11.35 -14.10
N GLY A 138 3.14 -11.63 -14.98
CA GLY A 138 3.95 -12.85 -14.89
C GLY A 138 4.79 -12.92 -13.60
N ARG A 139 5.33 -11.80 -13.11
CA ARG A 139 6.09 -11.76 -11.85
C ARG A 139 5.19 -12.03 -10.64
N THR A 140 4.04 -11.37 -10.57
CA THR A 140 3.11 -11.52 -9.44
C THR A 140 2.52 -12.93 -9.39
N MET A 141 2.14 -13.51 -10.53
CA MET A 141 1.64 -14.89 -10.58
C MET A 141 2.72 -15.92 -10.21
N ARG A 142 3.97 -15.72 -10.66
CA ARG A 142 5.10 -16.60 -10.30
C ARG A 142 5.37 -16.64 -8.78
N LEU A 143 5.10 -15.55 -8.08
CA LEU A 143 5.28 -15.44 -6.63
C LEU A 143 4.10 -16.01 -5.83
N GLY A 144 3.12 -16.63 -6.49
CA GLY A 144 2.03 -17.36 -5.84
C GLY A 144 0.75 -16.54 -5.62
N ALA A 145 0.58 -15.41 -6.29
CA ALA A 145 -0.73 -14.74 -6.30
C ALA A 145 -1.77 -15.64 -6.98
N LYS A 146 -2.98 -15.73 -6.40
CA LYS A 146 -4.08 -16.53 -6.96
C LYS A 146 -4.78 -15.84 -8.13
N GLY A 147 -4.60 -14.53 -8.25
CA GLY A 147 -4.99 -13.77 -9.42
C GLY A 147 -4.52 -12.33 -9.37
N ILE A 148 -4.37 -11.73 -10.54
CA ILE A 148 -4.00 -10.33 -10.72
C ILE A 148 -4.81 -9.71 -11.85
N LYS A 149 -5.25 -8.48 -11.66
CA LYS A 149 -5.83 -7.66 -12.70
C LYS A 149 -5.15 -6.31 -12.70
N ILE A 150 -4.78 -5.86 -13.89
CA ILE A 150 -4.18 -4.55 -14.12
C ILE A 150 -5.05 -3.84 -15.13
N ALA A 151 -5.44 -2.61 -14.84
CA ALA A 151 -6.14 -1.74 -15.77
C ALA A 151 -5.34 -0.44 -15.92
N VAL A 152 -4.99 -0.12 -17.15
CA VAL A 152 -4.28 1.12 -17.51
C VAL A 152 -5.22 1.94 -18.37
N SER A 153 -5.38 3.22 -18.04
CA SER A 153 -6.28 4.13 -18.74
C SER A 153 -5.61 5.46 -19.02
N GLY A 154 -5.76 5.97 -20.23
CA GLY A 154 -5.20 7.25 -20.66
C GLY A 154 -4.85 7.23 -22.15
N ARG A 155 -3.98 8.15 -22.58
CA ARG A 155 -3.46 8.22 -23.95
C ARG A 155 -2.36 7.17 -24.17
N LEU A 156 -2.76 5.91 -24.24
CA LEU A 156 -1.85 4.77 -24.32
C LEU A 156 -1.02 4.82 -25.61
N GLY A 157 0.30 4.84 -25.48
CA GLY A 157 1.23 4.91 -26.60
C GLY A 157 1.25 6.25 -27.33
N GLY A 158 0.73 7.33 -26.74
CA GLY A 158 0.66 8.64 -27.39
C GLY A 158 -0.50 8.84 -28.35
N ALA A 159 -1.47 7.91 -28.36
CA ALA A 159 -2.69 8.06 -29.14
C ALA A 159 -3.46 9.34 -28.76
N GLU A 160 -4.14 9.94 -29.73
CA GLU A 160 -4.95 11.15 -29.52
C GLU A 160 -6.14 10.87 -28.60
N ILE A 161 -6.84 9.74 -28.82
CA ILE A 161 -7.99 9.32 -28.03
C ILE A 161 -7.55 8.45 -26.85
N ALA A 162 -8.02 8.77 -25.65
CA ALA A 162 -7.75 7.97 -24.46
C ALA A 162 -8.47 6.61 -24.53
N ARG A 163 -7.76 5.55 -24.16
CA ARG A 163 -8.29 4.17 -24.12
C ARG A 163 -8.02 3.55 -22.76
N ARG A 164 -8.78 2.50 -22.44
CA ARG A 164 -8.56 1.65 -21.27
C ARG A 164 -8.25 0.24 -21.74
N GLU A 165 -7.09 -0.27 -21.35
CA GLU A 165 -6.70 -1.65 -21.60
C GLU A 165 -6.55 -2.35 -20.25
N SER A 166 -7.00 -3.60 -20.17
CA SER A 166 -6.89 -4.38 -18.94
C SER A 166 -6.42 -5.79 -19.23
N TYR A 167 -5.48 -6.25 -18.43
CA TYR A 167 -5.03 -7.63 -18.39
C TYR A 167 -5.48 -8.27 -17.08
N ARG A 168 -5.94 -9.51 -17.17
CA ARG A 168 -6.40 -10.30 -16.02
C ARG A 168 -5.84 -11.71 -16.17
N GLU A 169 -5.29 -12.22 -15.07
CA GLU A 169 -4.84 -13.60 -14.96
C GLU A 169 -5.28 -14.17 -13.61
N GLY A 170 -5.67 -15.44 -13.59
CA GLY A 170 -6.20 -16.09 -12.38
C GLY A 170 -7.58 -15.59 -11.93
N SER A 171 -7.94 -15.95 -10.69
CA SER A 171 -9.26 -15.66 -10.11
C SER A 171 -9.22 -14.40 -9.24
N ILE A 172 -10.27 -13.57 -9.31
CA ILE A 172 -10.39 -12.32 -8.53
C ILE A 172 -11.85 -12.13 -8.14
N PRO A 173 -12.27 -12.70 -7.00
CA PRO A 173 -13.65 -12.62 -6.55
C PRO A 173 -13.92 -11.28 -5.83
N LEU A 174 -14.22 -10.22 -6.59
CA LEU A 174 -14.42 -8.87 -6.05
C LEU A 174 -15.63 -8.75 -5.10
N HIS A 175 -16.66 -9.57 -5.31
CA HIS A 175 -17.89 -9.59 -4.50
C HIS A 175 -17.72 -10.34 -3.18
N THR A 176 -16.73 -11.22 -3.08
CA THR A 176 -16.49 -12.03 -1.88
C THR A 176 -15.75 -11.21 -0.84
N LEU A 177 -16.39 -10.93 0.30
CA LEU A 177 -15.81 -10.10 1.37
C LEU A 177 -14.62 -10.78 2.06
N ARG A 178 -14.66 -12.11 2.23
CA ARG A 178 -13.57 -12.92 2.80
C ARG A 178 -12.31 -13.04 1.93
N ALA A 179 -12.38 -12.57 0.68
CA ALA A 179 -11.24 -12.59 -0.22
C ALA A 179 -10.26 -11.48 0.14
N ASP A 180 -9.01 -11.83 0.44
CA ASP A 180 -7.93 -10.88 0.63
C ASP A 180 -7.47 -10.35 -0.73
N ILE A 181 -8.04 -9.19 -1.07
CA ILE A 181 -7.75 -8.45 -2.29
C ILE A 181 -7.04 -7.16 -1.91
N ASP A 182 -5.84 -7.04 -2.44
CA ASP A 182 -5.05 -5.82 -2.38
C ASP A 182 -5.34 -4.94 -3.60
N TYR A 183 -5.44 -3.63 -3.39
CA TYR A 183 -5.79 -2.67 -4.44
C TYR A 183 -4.85 -1.47 -4.36
N GLY A 184 -4.17 -1.21 -5.49
CA GLY A 184 -3.21 -0.12 -5.63
C GLY A 184 -3.54 0.76 -6.82
N THR A 185 -3.26 2.05 -6.69
CA THR A 185 -3.40 3.04 -7.76
C THR A 185 -2.14 3.87 -7.90
N ALA A 186 -1.70 4.08 -9.13
CA ALA A 186 -0.60 4.99 -9.45
C ALA A 186 -0.96 5.83 -10.69
N GLU A 187 -0.42 7.03 -10.74
CA GLU A 187 -0.48 7.90 -11.91
C GLU A 187 0.92 7.99 -12.53
N ALA A 188 1.01 7.80 -13.84
CA ALA A 188 2.24 7.99 -14.59
C ALA A 188 2.19 9.34 -15.31
N HIS A 189 3.21 10.17 -15.10
CA HIS A 189 3.33 11.50 -15.69
C HIS A 189 4.09 11.40 -17.01
N THR A 190 3.35 11.28 -18.11
CA THR A 190 3.94 11.21 -19.46
C THR A 190 3.86 12.56 -20.16
N THR A 191 4.64 12.74 -21.23
CA THR A 191 4.65 13.98 -22.02
C THR A 191 3.29 14.30 -22.65
N TYR A 192 2.46 13.29 -22.95
CA TYR A 192 1.17 13.45 -23.61
C TYR A 192 -0.01 13.56 -22.64
N GLY A 193 0.26 13.53 -21.33
CA GLY A 193 -0.74 13.59 -20.27
C GLY A 193 -0.51 12.55 -19.17
N ARG A 194 -1.53 12.35 -18.34
CA ARG A 194 -1.49 11.38 -17.24
C ARG A 194 -2.09 10.05 -17.65
N ILE A 195 -1.43 8.96 -17.26
CA ILE A 195 -1.94 7.60 -17.42
C ILE A 195 -2.26 7.06 -16.03
N GLY A 196 -3.51 6.69 -15.80
CA GLY A 196 -3.95 6.07 -14.55
C GLY A 196 -3.78 4.56 -14.60
N ILE A 197 -3.20 4.00 -13.55
CA ILE A 197 -2.96 2.56 -13.38
C ILE A 197 -3.71 2.09 -12.14
N LYS A 198 -4.46 1.00 -12.28
CA LYS A 198 -5.19 0.34 -11.20
C LYS A 198 -4.82 -1.13 -11.17
N VAL A 199 -4.39 -1.62 -10.02
CA VAL A 199 -3.94 -3.01 -9.83
C VAL A 199 -4.79 -3.65 -8.74
N TRP A 200 -5.25 -4.87 -9.00
CA TRP A 200 -5.90 -5.75 -8.03
C TRP A 200 -5.07 -7.02 -7.93
N ILE A 201 -4.68 -7.41 -6.71
CA ILE A 201 -3.97 -8.66 -6.44
C ILE A 201 -4.79 -9.46 -5.45
N PHE A 202 -5.12 -10.70 -5.80
CA PHE A 202 -5.80 -11.64 -4.93
C PHE A 202 -4.77 -12.60 -4.32
N LYS A 203 -4.57 -12.49 -3.00
CA LYS A 203 -3.59 -13.28 -2.24
C LYS A 203 -4.18 -14.59 -1.72
N GLY A 204 -5.49 -14.63 -1.48
CA GLY A 204 -6.18 -15.81 -0.96
C GLY A 204 -7.47 -15.45 -0.26
N GLU A 205 -8.16 -16.47 0.25
CA GLU A 205 -9.26 -16.24 1.18
C GLU A 205 -8.70 -16.36 2.59
N VAL A 206 -9.01 -15.39 3.45
CA VAL A 206 -8.72 -15.49 4.88
C VAL A 206 -9.91 -16.20 5.48
N LEU A 207 -9.73 -17.46 5.88
CA LEU A 207 -10.73 -18.10 6.73
C LEU A 207 -10.65 -17.45 8.10
N PRO A 208 -11.79 -17.10 8.73
CA PRO A 208 -11.76 -16.72 10.13
C PRO A 208 -11.19 -17.91 10.90
N ASP A 209 -10.02 -17.71 11.51
CA ASP A 209 -9.48 -18.69 12.44
C ASP A 209 -10.59 -18.99 13.46
N LYS A 210 -10.96 -20.28 13.58
CA LYS A 210 -11.66 -20.76 14.77
C LYS A 210 -10.85 -20.19 15.94
N LYS A 211 -11.42 -19.23 16.68
CA LYS A 211 -10.85 -18.73 17.94
C LYS A 211 -10.21 -19.92 18.64
N GLN A 212 -8.88 -19.99 18.67
CA GLN A 212 -8.21 -20.99 19.48
C GLN A 212 -8.67 -20.66 20.89
N GLN A 213 -9.58 -21.49 21.42
CA GLN A 213 -9.92 -21.44 22.83
C GLN A 213 -8.59 -21.44 23.58
N PRO A 214 -8.38 -20.51 24.52
CA PRO A 214 -7.18 -20.55 25.35
C PRO A 214 -7.13 -21.95 25.93
N LYS A 215 -6.09 -22.72 25.60
CA LYS A 215 -5.83 -24.01 26.23
C LYS A 215 -5.78 -23.71 27.72
N ALA A 216 -6.83 -24.09 28.44
CA ALA A 216 -6.83 -24.08 29.89
C ALA A 216 -5.55 -24.79 30.31
N ALA A 217 -4.68 -24.07 31.01
CA ALA A 217 -3.53 -24.67 31.64
C ALA A 217 -4.08 -25.82 32.49
N LYS A 218 -3.73 -27.05 32.13
CA LYS A 218 -3.97 -28.20 33.00
C LYS A 218 -3.30 -27.86 34.32
N GLU A 219 -4.11 -27.56 35.33
CA GLU A 219 -3.71 -27.58 36.72
C GLU A 219 -2.95 -28.89 36.93
N ARG A 220 -1.69 -28.77 37.36
CA ARG A 220 -0.96 -29.89 37.95
C ARG A 220 -1.67 -30.21 39.25
N SER A 221 -2.64 -31.11 39.19
CA SER A 221 -3.07 -31.93 40.33
C SER A 221 -2.38 -33.27 40.23
N GLU A 222 -2.09 -33.84 41.40
CA GLU A 222 -1.41 -35.11 41.69
C GLU A 222 0.11 -34.97 41.91
N ALA A 223 0.68 -35.49 42.99
CA ALA A 223 0.21 -35.94 44.30
C ALA A 223 1.47 -36.02 45.18
#